data_AF-A0A369BLT9-F1
#
_entry.id   AF-A0A369BLT9-F1
#
_cell.length_a   1.000
_cell.length_b   1.000
_cell.length_c   1.000
_cell.angle_alpha   90.00
_cell.angle_beta   90.00
_cell.angle_gamma   90.00
#
_symmetry.space_group_name_H-M   'P 1'
#
loop_
_entity.id
_entity.type
_entity.pdbx_description
1 polymer ?
#
loop_
_entity_poly.entity_id
_entity_poly.type
_entity_poly.pdbx_seq_one_letter_code
_entity_poly.pdbx_strand_id
1 'polypeptide(L)'
;MCAGETTFSVIRNSKARPGGAFGTDEPIRREEAAIFIWRLVKFAMDAAPAQADLKRPVAPWASEGVQYVVSRELYGPEVEASGGKVDYKPRDPLLRQEAAALIDMMQQKLL
;
A
#
# COMPACT_ATOMS: atom_id res chain seq x y z
N MET A 1 1.06 -12.19 -32.51
CA MET A 1 0.26 -12.12 -31.27
C MET A 1 0.99 -12.95 -30.22
N CYS A 2 1.80 -12.32 -29.37
CA CYS A 2 2.50 -12.99 -28.28
C CYS A 2 1.85 -12.56 -26.97
N ALA A 3 0.97 -13.43 -26.45
CA ALA A 3 0.41 -13.29 -25.11
C ALA A 3 1.46 -13.80 -24.11
N GLY A 4 2.25 -12.89 -23.54
CA GLY A 4 3.30 -13.28 -22.58
C GLY A 4 3.94 -12.15 -21.77
N GLU A 5 3.72 -10.88 -22.11
CA GLU A 5 4.46 -9.77 -21.47
C GLU A 5 3.76 -9.12 -20.27
N THR A 6 2.46 -9.35 -20.06
CA THR A 6 1.70 -8.56 -19.08
C THR A 6 1.94 -9.00 -17.63
N THR A 7 2.16 -10.29 -17.39
CA THR A 7 2.27 -10.85 -16.03
C THR A 7 3.60 -10.53 -15.34
N PHE A 8 4.68 -10.36 -16.11
CA PHE A 8 6.03 -10.08 -15.57
C PHE A 8 6.30 -8.57 -15.35
N SER A 9 5.43 -7.70 -15.84
CA SER A 9 5.56 -6.24 -15.66
C SER A 9 5.22 -5.80 -14.23
N VAL A 10 4.33 -6.52 -13.54
CA VAL A 10 3.76 -6.12 -12.23
C VAL A 10 4.80 -6.18 -11.09
N ILE A 11 5.79 -7.08 -11.17
CA ILE A 11 6.86 -7.20 -10.15
C ILE A 11 7.89 -6.07 -10.27
N ARG A 12 8.09 -5.51 -11.46
CA ARG A 12 9.15 -4.51 -11.73
C ARG A 12 8.97 -3.18 -11.03
N ASN A 13 7.74 -2.82 -10.62
CA ASN A 13 7.46 -1.49 -10.10
C ASN A 13 7.38 -1.42 -8.57
N SER A 14 7.45 -2.55 -7.86
CA SER A 14 7.70 -2.55 -6.41
C SER A 14 9.18 -2.32 -6.21
N LYS A 15 9.59 -1.60 -5.15
CA LYS A 15 11.00 -1.59 -4.76
C LYS A 15 11.39 -3.02 -4.38
N ALA A 16 11.79 -3.81 -5.36
CA ALA A 16 12.57 -5.00 -5.12
C ALA A 16 13.88 -4.53 -4.49
N ARG A 17 14.40 -5.27 -3.51
CA ARG A 17 15.75 -4.97 -3.01
C ARG A 17 16.76 -5.10 -4.15
N PRO A 18 17.95 -4.48 -4.03
CA PRO A 18 19.04 -4.73 -4.97
C PRO A 18 19.17 -6.24 -5.23
N GLY A 19 19.04 -6.67 -6.49
CA GLY A 19 19.05 -8.09 -6.87
C GLY A 19 17.68 -8.75 -7.09
N GLY A 20 16.56 -8.02 -6.98
CA GLY A 20 15.23 -8.58 -7.28
C GLY A 20 14.66 -9.49 -6.18
N ALA A 21 15.31 -9.56 -5.03
CA ALA A 21 14.92 -10.46 -3.94
C ALA A 21 13.76 -9.91 -3.11
N PHE A 22 12.84 -10.80 -2.74
CA PHE A 22 11.88 -10.57 -1.66
C PHE A 22 12.62 -10.63 -0.33
N GLY A 23 12.46 -9.59 0.47
CA GLY A 23 13.17 -9.44 1.73
C GLY A 23 12.53 -10.20 2.88
N THR A 24 12.56 -11.54 2.84
CA THR A 24 11.80 -12.44 3.73
C THR A 24 12.04 -12.24 5.22
N ASP A 25 13.21 -11.74 5.61
CA ASP A 25 13.63 -11.68 7.01
C ASP A 25 13.47 -10.29 7.65
N GLU A 26 13.02 -9.29 6.90
CA GLU A 26 12.73 -7.96 7.46
C GLU A 26 11.22 -7.72 7.54
N PRO A 27 10.76 -6.97 8.55
CA PRO A 27 9.38 -6.51 8.58
C PRO A 27 9.02 -5.69 7.33
N ILE A 28 7.86 -5.99 6.74
CA ILE A 28 7.29 -5.16 5.68
C ILE A 28 6.96 -3.77 6.23
N ARG A 29 7.24 -2.72 5.45
CA ARG A 29 6.85 -1.34 5.80
C ARG A 29 5.42 -1.07 5.37
N ARG A 30 4.77 -0.11 6.04
CA ARG A 30 3.39 0.29 5.71
C ARG A 30 3.24 0.79 4.26
N GLU A 31 4.25 1.45 3.71
CA GLU A 31 4.25 1.88 2.30
C GLU A 31 4.38 0.74 1.29
N GLU A 32 5.09 -0.33 1.66
CA GLU A 32 5.21 -1.54 0.84
C GLU A 32 3.88 -2.30 0.81
N ALA A 33 3.26 -2.47 1.99
CA ALA A 33 1.93 -3.05 2.12
C ALA A 33 0.87 -2.27 1.33
N ALA A 34 0.90 -0.94 1.42
CA ALA A 34 -0.07 -0.09 0.73
C ALA A 34 0.00 -0.22 -0.80
N ILE A 35 1.18 -0.41 -1.36
CA ILE A 35 1.33 -0.68 -2.80
C ILE A 35 0.73 -2.03 -3.20
N PHE A 36 0.87 -3.07 -2.36
CA PHE A 36 0.26 -4.36 -2.66
C PHE A 36 -1.27 -4.24 -2.77
N ILE A 37 -1.89 -3.56 -1.80
CA ILE A 37 -3.34 -3.30 -1.82
C ILE A 37 -3.74 -2.50 -3.05
N TRP A 38 -3.03 -1.40 -3.32
CA TRP A 38 -3.33 -0.56 -4.48
C TRP A 38 -3.24 -1.32 -5.80
N ARG A 39 -2.21 -2.15 -5.98
CA ARG A 39 -2.08 -2.97 -7.19
C ARG A 39 -3.21 -3.98 -7.30
N LEU A 40 -3.57 -4.63 -6.20
CA LEU A 40 -4.66 -5.59 -6.18
C LEU A 40 -5.94 -4.94 -6.69
N VAL A 41 -6.36 -3.81 -6.09
CA VAL A 41 -7.62 -3.14 -6.47
C VAL A 41 -7.54 -2.46 -7.84
N LYS A 42 -6.38 -1.91 -8.22
CA LYS A 42 -6.19 -1.30 -9.55
C LYS A 42 -6.33 -2.34 -10.65
N PHE A 43 -5.75 -3.52 -10.48
CA PHE A 43 -5.78 -4.55 -11.54
C PHE A 43 -7.00 -5.47 -11.47
N ALA A 44 -7.47 -5.83 -10.29
CA ALA A 44 -8.61 -6.74 -10.14
C ALA A 44 -9.96 -6.04 -10.27
N MET A 45 -10.02 -4.72 -10.00
CA MET A 45 -11.28 -3.98 -9.89
C MET A 45 -11.30 -2.67 -10.70
N ASP A 46 -10.25 -2.37 -11.46
CA ASP A 46 -10.10 -1.09 -12.19
C ASP A 46 -10.30 0.15 -11.30
N ALA A 47 -9.84 0.06 -10.04
CA ALA A 47 -10.04 1.12 -9.06
C ALA A 47 -9.33 2.42 -9.47
N ALA A 48 -10.06 3.53 -9.38
CA ALA A 48 -9.50 4.85 -9.62
C ALA A 48 -8.52 5.28 -8.50
N PRO A 49 -7.45 6.04 -8.81
CA PRO A 49 -6.60 6.65 -7.81
C PRO A 49 -7.41 7.56 -6.88
N ALA A 50 -6.99 7.64 -5.62
CA ALA A 50 -7.60 8.50 -4.62
C ALA A 50 -6.54 9.29 -3.87
N GLN A 51 -6.92 10.43 -3.28
CA GLN A 51 -6.01 11.33 -2.58
C GLN A 51 -6.49 11.53 -1.13
N ALA A 52 -5.52 11.64 -0.22
CA ALA A 52 -5.72 11.98 1.17
C ALA A 52 -4.77 13.11 1.60
N ASP A 53 -5.13 13.83 2.67
CA ASP A 53 -4.25 14.83 3.26
C ASP A 53 -3.28 14.13 4.24
N LEU A 54 -2.04 13.96 3.80
CA LEU A 54 -1.00 13.28 4.55
C LEU A 54 -0.14 14.29 5.32
N LYS A 55 0.11 13.99 6.59
CA LYS A 55 1.00 14.82 7.42
C LYS A 55 2.46 14.72 7.00
N ARG A 56 2.88 13.56 6.45
CA ARG A 56 4.27 13.25 6.12
C ARG A 56 4.47 13.03 4.62
N PRO A 57 5.64 13.38 4.07
CA PRO A 57 5.97 13.07 2.69
C PRO A 57 6.15 11.56 2.48
N VAL A 58 5.53 11.07 1.40
CA VAL A 58 5.64 9.69 0.92
C VAL A 58 6.66 9.64 -0.21
N ALA A 59 7.41 8.55 -0.31
CA ALA A 59 8.31 8.37 -1.44
C ALA A 59 7.49 8.27 -2.76
N PRO A 60 7.97 8.83 -3.89
CA PRO A 60 7.19 8.87 -5.13
C PRO A 60 6.66 7.51 -5.61
N TRP A 61 7.46 6.45 -5.46
CA TRP A 61 7.10 5.08 -5.85
C TRP A 61 5.95 4.48 -5.02
N ALA A 62 5.71 4.98 -3.81
CA ALA A 62 4.66 4.53 -2.91
C ALA A 62 3.47 5.48 -2.81
N SER A 63 3.53 6.63 -3.49
CA SER A 63 2.55 7.71 -3.37
C SER A 63 1.12 7.23 -3.64
N GLU A 64 0.87 6.58 -4.79
CA GLU A 64 -0.48 6.08 -5.13
C GLU A 64 -0.99 5.08 -4.09
N GLY A 65 -0.13 4.18 -3.62
CA GLY A 65 -0.50 3.16 -2.65
C GLY A 65 -0.92 3.75 -1.31
N VAL A 66 -0.07 4.61 -0.75
CA VAL A 66 -0.34 5.25 0.54
C VAL A 66 -1.55 6.18 0.45
N GLN A 67 -1.65 6.97 -0.62
CA GLN A 67 -2.80 7.85 -0.82
C GLN A 67 -4.12 7.08 -0.90
N TYR A 68 -4.13 5.97 -1.66
CA TYR A 68 -5.31 5.13 -1.78
C TYR A 68 -5.70 4.51 -0.42
N VAL A 69 -4.77 3.84 0.25
CA VAL A 69 -5.01 3.20 1.57
C VAL A 69 -5.52 4.20 2.60
N VAL A 70 -4.94 5.40 2.64
CA VAL A 70 -5.35 6.42 3.61
C VAL A 70 -6.71 7.01 3.25
N SER A 71 -6.97 7.29 1.96
CA SER A 71 -8.26 7.82 1.51
C SER A 71 -9.44 6.87 1.75
N ARG A 72 -9.16 5.55 1.78
CA ARG A 72 -10.14 4.49 2.05
C ARG A 72 -10.18 4.09 3.53
N GLU A 73 -9.38 4.73 4.37
CA GLU A 73 -9.26 4.43 5.80
C GLU A 73 -8.99 2.94 6.04
N LEU A 74 -8.03 2.36 5.32
CA LEU A 74 -7.61 0.96 5.41
C LEU A 74 -6.43 0.83 6.39
N TYR A 75 -6.64 1.29 7.62
CA TYR A 75 -5.63 1.31 8.67
C TYR A 75 -6.28 1.24 10.05
N GLY A 76 -5.54 0.75 11.04
CA GLY A 76 -6.06 0.61 12.40
C GLY A 76 -6.01 1.90 13.22
N PRO A 77 -6.42 1.84 14.50
CA PRO A 77 -6.49 3.00 15.40
C PRO A 77 -5.12 3.61 15.75
N GLU A 78 -4.01 2.96 15.39
CA GLU A 78 -2.65 3.48 15.55
C GLU A 78 -2.33 4.68 14.66
N VAL A 79 -3.13 4.88 13.60
CA VAL A 79 -2.97 5.99 12.68
C VAL A 79 -3.82 7.16 13.19
N GLU A 80 -3.11 8.20 13.61
CA GLU A 80 -3.74 9.40 14.16
C GLU A 80 -4.04 10.43 13.06
N ALA A 81 -5.19 11.09 13.17
CA ALA A 81 -5.49 12.28 12.41
C ALA A 81 -5.39 13.51 13.33
N SER A 82 -4.58 14.50 12.96
CA SER A 82 -4.43 15.74 13.71
C SER A 82 -4.57 16.92 12.76
N GLY A 83 -5.54 17.80 13.03
CA GLY A 83 -5.78 18.98 12.20
C GLY A 83 -6.20 18.64 10.76
N GLY A 84 -6.96 17.56 10.56
CA GLY A 84 -7.41 17.09 9.25
C GLY A 84 -6.39 16.30 8.44
N LYS A 85 -5.13 16.22 8.92
CA LYS A 85 -4.05 15.47 8.26
C LYS A 85 -3.81 14.13 8.93
N VAL A 86 -3.65 13.08 8.14
CA VAL A 86 -3.40 11.72 8.61
C VAL A 86 -1.90 11.46 8.75
N ASP A 87 -1.46 11.01 9.93
CA ASP A 87 -0.08 10.59 10.21
C ASP A 87 0.10 9.07 10.04
N TYR A 88 0.10 8.61 8.79
CA TYR A 88 0.17 7.19 8.44
C TYR A 88 1.52 6.51 8.75
N LYS A 89 2.60 7.29 8.92
CA LYS A 89 3.98 6.81 9.13
C LYS A 89 4.42 5.73 8.12
N PRO A 90 4.50 6.07 6.82
CA PRO A 90 4.68 5.09 5.73
C PRO A 90 5.94 4.21 5.82
N ARG A 91 7.01 4.71 6.46
CA ARG A 91 8.31 4.02 6.54
C ARG A 91 8.44 3.09 7.74
N ASP A 92 7.47 3.12 8.66
CA ASP A 92 7.49 2.30 9.86
C ASP A 92 7.15 0.84 9.50
N PRO A 93 7.67 -0.13 10.28
CA PRO A 93 7.25 -1.52 10.16
C PRO A 93 5.74 -1.68 10.35
N LEU A 94 5.12 -2.51 9.53
CA LEU A 94 3.73 -2.93 9.72
C LEU A 94 3.68 -4.06 10.75
N LEU A 95 3.02 -3.80 11.89
CA LEU A 95 2.86 -4.82 12.93
C LEU A 95 1.84 -5.88 12.50
N ARG A 96 1.91 -7.08 13.10
CA ARG A 96 0.98 -8.18 12.77
C ARG A 96 -0.49 -7.80 12.98
N GLN A 97 -0.78 -7.10 14.07
CA GLN A 97 -2.12 -6.62 14.38
C GLN A 97 -2.60 -5.54 13.40
N GLU A 98 -1.70 -4.67 12.95
CA GLU A 98 -1.98 -3.64 11.94
C GLU A 98 -2.24 -4.27 10.58
N ALA A 99 -1.47 -5.30 10.21
CA ALA A 99 -1.67 -6.07 9.00
C ALA A 99 -3.04 -6.79 9.02
N ALA A 100 -3.42 -7.37 10.14
CA ALA A 100 -4.72 -8.00 10.31
C ALA A 100 -5.86 -6.98 10.15
N ALA A 101 -5.76 -5.81 10.80
CA ALA A 101 -6.74 -4.74 10.67
C ALA A 101 -6.85 -4.24 9.21
N LEU A 102 -5.72 -4.06 8.53
CA LEU A 102 -5.68 -3.64 7.14
C LEU A 102 -6.37 -4.66 6.21
N ILE A 103 -6.13 -5.96 6.40
CA ILE A 103 -6.77 -7.02 5.60
C ILE A 103 -8.28 -7.09 5.89
N ASP A 104 -8.66 -7.04 7.16
CA ASP A 104 -10.08 -7.05 7.58
C ASP A 104 -10.83 -5.85 6.99
N MET A 105 -10.27 -4.64 7.09
CA MET A 105 -10.86 -3.44 6.50
C MET A 105 -10.90 -3.49 4.97
N MET A 106 -9.86 -4.05 4.32
CA MET A 106 -9.87 -4.26 2.88
C MET A 106 -11.05 -5.16 2.48
N GLN A 107 -11.28 -6.24 3.21
CA GLN A 107 -12.41 -7.14 2.97
C GLN A 107 -13.75 -6.44 3.19
N GLN A 108 -13.90 -5.64 4.24
CA GLN A 108 -15.17 -5.01 4.57
C GLN A 108 -15.52 -3.79 3.70
N LYS A 109 -14.50 -3.04 3.25
CA LYS A 109 -14.70 -1.76 2.55
C LYS A 109 -14.53 -1.86 1.04
N LEU A 110 -13.84 -2.88 0.54
CA LEU A 110 -13.50 -3.00 -0.89
C LEU A 110 -14.09 -4.24 -1.56
N LEU A 111 -14.33 -5.33 -0.84
CA LEU A 111 -14.91 -6.57 -1.37
C LEU A 111 -16.39 -6.70 -0.98
#